data_AF-A0A2E1P1X3-F1
#
_entry.id   AF-A0A2E1P1X3-F1
#
_cell.length_a   1.000
_cell.length_b   1.000
_cell.length_c   1.000
_cell.angle_alpha   90.00
_cell.angle_beta   90.00
_cell.angle_gamma   90.00
#
_symmetry.space_group_name_H-M   'P 1'
#
loop_
_entity.id
_entity.type
_entity.pdbx_description
1 polymer ?
#
loop_
_entity_poly.entity_id
_entity_poly.type
_entity_poly.pdbx_seq_one_letter_code
_entity_poly.pdbx_strand_id
1 'polypeptide(L)'
;TVYIGSEYEHEMLTEAAHFIRQAHELGMISVVWMYPRGQAVSDEKDPQLISGAAGVASCIGADFAKVNYPRAFEGMTQPESLQIAVEAAGRTGIICSGGGTLPPREFLQRLHDQMAISGCRGAATGRNIHQKTTEEAVRMTAACHAIICEGASVDEAMAIYEGN
;
A
#
# COMPACT_ATOMS: atom_id res chain seq x y z
N THR A 1 -5.35 11.17 -5.25
CA THR A 1 -4.00 11.13 -4.63
C THR A 1 -3.81 12.40 -3.85
N VAL A 2 -3.24 12.33 -2.65
CA VAL A 2 -2.92 13.47 -1.80
C VAL A 2 -1.43 13.45 -1.52
N TYR A 3 -0.76 14.57 -1.75
CA TYR A 3 0.63 14.77 -1.38
C TYR A 3 0.74 15.53 -0.07
N ILE A 4 0.98 14.80 1.03
CA ILE A 4 1.15 15.38 2.36
C ILE A 4 2.51 16.11 2.40
N GLY A 5 2.53 17.35 2.90
CA GLY A 5 3.68 18.26 2.91
C GLY A 5 3.89 19.05 1.61
N SER A 6 2.94 18.99 0.67
CA SER A 6 2.89 19.90 -0.49
C SER A 6 2.32 21.27 -0.09
N GLU A 7 2.73 22.34 -0.78
CA GLU A 7 2.10 23.67 -0.62
C GLU A 7 0.61 23.64 -1.01
N TYR A 8 0.22 22.70 -1.87
CA TYR A 8 -1.16 22.47 -2.31
C TYR A 8 -1.88 21.36 -1.51
N GLU A 9 -1.33 20.91 -0.38
CA GLU A 9 -1.91 19.85 0.45
C GLU A 9 -3.39 20.13 0.79
N HIS A 10 -3.69 21.37 1.17
CA HIS A 10 -5.03 21.79 1.57
C HIS A 10 -6.07 21.65 0.45
N GLU A 11 -5.72 21.96 -0.80
CA GLU A 11 -6.59 21.80 -1.97
C GLU A 11 -6.87 20.31 -2.21
N MET A 12 -5.81 19.49 -2.24
CA MET A 12 -5.93 18.04 -2.46
C MET A 12 -6.75 17.35 -1.36
N LEU A 13 -6.58 17.75 -0.08
CA LEU A 13 -7.38 17.22 1.02
C LEU A 13 -8.86 17.61 0.90
N THR A 14 -9.12 18.87 0.53
CA THR A 14 -10.50 19.37 0.34
C THR A 14 -11.21 18.64 -0.79
N GLU A 15 -10.53 18.44 -1.93
CA GLU A 15 -11.06 17.68 -3.06
C GLU A 15 -11.28 16.21 -2.71
N ALA A 16 -10.29 15.58 -2.06
CA ALA A 16 -10.39 14.17 -1.66
C ALA A 16 -11.58 13.93 -0.73
N ALA A 17 -11.76 14.74 0.31
CA ALA A 17 -12.90 14.62 1.22
C ALA A 17 -14.25 14.81 0.49
N HIS A 18 -14.32 15.75 -0.45
CA HIS A 18 -15.51 15.96 -1.28
C HIS A 18 -15.84 14.76 -2.16
N PHE A 19 -14.84 14.13 -2.79
CA PHE A 19 -15.04 12.96 -3.63
C PHE A 19 -15.37 11.71 -2.82
N ILE A 20 -14.75 11.52 -1.65
CA ILE A 20 -15.07 10.42 -0.73
C ILE A 20 -16.55 10.50 -0.31
N ARG A 21 -17.01 11.67 0.13
CA ARG A 21 -18.42 11.88 0.50
C ARG A 21 -19.36 11.50 -0.65
N GLN A 22 -19.10 11.99 -1.86
CA GLN A 22 -19.93 11.69 -3.03
C GLN A 22 -19.89 10.19 -3.40
N ALA A 23 -18.73 9.55 -3.30
CA ALA A 23 -18.60 8.12 -3.54
C ALA A 23 -19.47 7.33 -2.54
N HIS A 24 -19.42 7.68 -1.26
CA HIS A 24 -20.21 7.04 -0.21
C HIS A 24 -21.72 7.29 -0.37
N GLU A 25 -22.14 8.51 -0.76
CA GLU A 25 -23.54 8.84 -1.09
C GLU A 25 -24.08 7.97 -2.24
N LEU A 26 -23.20 7.49 -3.13
CA LEU A 26 -23.52 6.61 -4.25
C LEU A 26 -23.25 5.11 -3.94
N GLY A 27 -22.85 4.76 -2.72
CA GLY A 27 -22.53 3.39 -2.33
C GLY A 27 -21.24 2.83 -2.95
N MET A 28 -20.34 3.69 -3.43
CA MET A 28 -19.03 3.31 -3.96
C MET A 28 -17.95 3.38 -2.88
N ILE A 29 -16.92 2.54 -2.99
CA ILE A 29 -15.72 2.63 -2.14
C ILE A 29 -14.76 3.73 -2.62
N SER A 30 -13.93 4.19 -1.71
CA SER A 30 -12.88 5.18 -1.96
C SER A 30 -11.49 4.60 -1.67
N VAL A 31 -10.55 4.85 -2.59
CA VAL A 31 -9.13 4.52 -2.41
C VAL A 31 -8.32 5.79 -2.58
N VAL A 32 -7.55 6.18 -1.57
CA VAL A 32 -6.73 7.38 -1.62
C VAL A 32 -5.25 7.02 -1.53
N TRP A 33 -4.47 7.49 -2.49
CA TRP A 33 -3.02 7.43 -2.43
C TRP A 33 -2.51 8.55 -1.54
N MET A 34 -1.90 8.20 -0.41
CA MET A 34 -1.42 9.13 0.60
C MET A 34 0.11 9.10 0.60
N TYR A 35 0.72 10.09 -0.03
CA TYR A 35 2.16 10.15 -0.22
C TYR A 35 2.74 11.40 0.41
N PRO A 36 3.56 11.28 1.47
CA PRO A 36 4.39 12.40 1.91
C PRO A 36 5.31 12.83 0.76
N ARG A 37 5.07 14.02 0.20
CA ARG A 37 5.84 14.59 -0.90
C ARG A 37 5.60 16.10 -0.98
N GLY A 38 6.68 16.86 -1.12
CA GLY A 38 6.65 18.30 -1.25
C GLY A 38 7.93 18.92 -0.70
N GLN A 39 8.07 20.24 -0.80
CA GLN A 39 9.27 20.92 -0.29
C GLN A 39 9.46 20.76 1.22
N ALA A 40 8.38 20.54 1.97
CA ALA A 40 8.43 20.31 3.41
C ALA A 40 8.74 18.85 3.80
N VAL A 41 8.86 17.93 2.84
CA VAL A 41 9.13 16.51 3.09
C VAL A 41 10.57 16.21 2.72
N SER A 42 11.42 16.06 3.74
CA SER A 42 12.82 15.66 3.56
C SER A 42 12.99 14.17 3.21
N ASP A 43 12.01 13.35 3.56
CA ASP A 43 12.03 11.91 3.35
C ASP A 43 10.64 11.31 3.14
N GLU A 44 10.36 10.86 1.92
CA GLU A 44 9.07 10.26 1.53
C GLU A 44 8.82 8.86 2.12
N LYS A 45 9.83 8.27 2.78
CA LYS A 45 9.75 6.93 3.40
C LYS A 45 9.97 6.98 4.91
N ASP A 46 9.93 8.16 5.51
CA ASP A 46 10.01 8.28 6.96
C ASP A 46 8.80 7.56 7.59
N PRO A 47 9.03 6.61 8.52
CA PRO A 47 7.95 5.79 9.04
C PRO A 47 6.93 6.57 9.87
N GLN A 48 7.33 7.69 10.51
CA GLN A 48 6.42 8.58 11.22
C GLN A 48 5.51 9.34 10.25
N LEU A 49 6.08 9.89 9.17
CA LEU A 49 5.31 10.59 8.14
C LEU A 49 4.32 9.67 7.43
N ILE A 50 4.71 8.43 7.14
CA ILE A 50 3.82 7.43 6.55
C ILE A 50 2.68 7.07 7.49
N SER A 51 2.96 6.89 8.78
CA SER A 51 1.93 6.62 9.79
C SER A 51 0.96 7.78 9.96
N GLY A 52 1.46 9.02 9.95
CA GLY A 52 0.63 10.22 9.97
C GLY A 52 -0.27 10.33 8.73
N ALA A 53 0.28 10.10 7.54
CA ALA A 53 -0.49 10.12 6.29
C ALA A 53 -1.59 9.04 6.25
N ALA A 54 -1.32 7.86 6.82
CA ALA A 54 -2.30 6.78 7.00
C ALA A 54 -3.45 7.21 7.94
N GLY A 55 -3.14 7.84 9.07
CA GLY A 55 -4.14 8.39 9.99
C GLY A 55 -4.99 9.50 9.38
N VAL A 56 -4.39 10.42 8.61
CA VAL A 56 -5.13 11.46 7.89
C VAL A 56 -6.15 10.85 6.91
N ALA A 57 -5.79 9.76 6.24
CA ALA A 57 -6.71 9.04 5.34
C ALA A 57 -7.98 8.57 6.07
N SER A 58 -7.81 8.09 7.31
CA SER A 58 -8.91 7.69 8.19
C SER A 58 -9.81 8.89 8.53
N CYS A 59 -9.22 10.02 8.90
CA CYS A 59 -9.95 11.23 9.26
C CYS A 59 -10.80 11.81 8.12
N ILE A 60 -10.34 11.68 6.86
CA ILE A 60 -11.11 12.12 5.68
C ILE A 60 -12.10 11.08 5.16
N GLY A 61 -12.22 9.93 5.83
CA GLY A 61 -13.21 8.89 5.55
C GLY A 61 -12.82 7.92 4.43
N ALA A 62 -11.54 7.77 4.08
CA ALA A 62 -11.15 6.83 3.04
C ALA A 62 -11.42 5.37 3.46
N ASP A 63 -11.90 4.52 2.55
CA ASP A 63 -12.07 3.08 2.82
C ASP A 63 -10.74 2.35 2.76
N PHE A 64 -9.89 2.73 1.78
CA PHE A 64 -8.53 2.26 1.66
C PHE A 64 -7.55 3.41 1.45
N ALA A 65 -6.35 3.26 2.00
CA ALA A 65 -5.25 4.17 1.76
C ALA A 65 -4.01 3.44 1.24
N LYS A 66 -3.50 3.91 0.10
CA LYS A 66 -2.25 3.45 -0.48
C LYS A 66 -1.11 4.32 0.02
N VAL A 67 -0.19 3.72 0.76
CA VAL A 67 1.03 4.38 1.26
C VAL A 67 2.30 3.80 0.64
N ASN A 68 3.41 4.54 0.77
CA ASN A 68 4.73 4.01 0.47
C ASN A 68 5.11 2.94 1.51
N TYR A 69 6.00 2.02 1.14
CA TYR A 69 6.59 1.10 2.10
C TYR A 69 7.64 1.86 2.92
N PRO A 70 7.46 2.04 4.23
CA PRO A 70 8.32 2.90 5.02
C PRO A 70 9.69 2.26 5.22
N ARG A 71 10.67 3.08 5.59
CA ARG A 71 11.86 2.58 6.28
C ARG A 71 11.48 2.02 7.65
N ALA A 72 12.40 1.27 8.23
CA ALA A 72 12.21 0.77 9.57
C ALA A 72 12.36 1.90 10.61
N PHE A 73 11.52 1.90 11.64
CA PHE A 73 11.85 2.55 12.90
C PHE A 73 13.08 1.88 13.54
N GLU A 74 13.76 2.60 14.42
CA GLU A 74 14.88 2.03 15.18
C GLU A 74 14.41 0.82 16.00
N GLY A 75 15.12 -0.31 15.87
CA GLY A 75 14.80 -1.56 16.57
C GLY A 75 13.64 -2.38 15.96
N MET A 76 13.07 -1.95 14.84
CA MET A 76 12.00 -2.66 14.14
C MET A 76 12.42 -3.11 12.74
N THR A 77 11.68 -4.02 12.16
CA THR A 77 11.74 -4.34 10.74
C THR A 77 10.82 -3.40 9.94
N GLN A 78 11.00 -3.33 8.62
CA GLN A 78 10.09 -2.56 7.74
C GLN A 78 8.61 -2.99 7.84
N PRO A 79 8.26 -4.30 7.84
CA PRO A 79 6.86 -4.69 7.97
C PRO A 79 6.28 -4.38 9.35
N GLU A 80 7.04 -4.50 10.44
CA GLU A 80 6.59 -4.04 11.77
C GLU A 80 6.40 -2.51 11.79
N SER A 81 7.25 -1.76 11.08
CA SER A 81 7.10 -0.30 10.97
C SER A 81 5.88 0.10 10.15
N LEU A 82 5.53 -0.69 9.12
CA LEU A 82 4.29 -0.51 8.37
C LEU A 82 3.05 -0.87 9.22
N GLN A 83 3.18 -1.78 10.19
CA GLN A 83 2.09 -2.11 11.12
C GLN A 83 1.63 -0.88 11.90
N ILE A 84 2.56 -0.01 12.31
CA ILE A 84 2.22 1.26 12.99
C ILE A 84 1.33 2.14 12.10
N ALA A 85 1.58 2.19 10.79
CA ALA A 85 0.74 2.92 9.87
C ALA A 85 -0.65 2.26 9.68
N VAL A 86 -0.71 0.91 9.70
CA VAL A 86 -1.97 0.16 9.69
C VAL A 86 -2.81 0.47 10.93
N GLU A 87 -2.19 0.47 12.11
CA GLU A 87 -2.85 0.81 13.38
C GLU A 87 -3.32 2.27 13.39
N ALA A 88 -2.49 3.20 12.91
CA ALA A 88 -2.84 4.62 12.80
C ALA A 88 -4.05 4.87 11.88
N ALA A 89 -4.24 4.05 10.84
CA ALA A 89 -5.36 4.15 9.91
C ALA A 89 -6.70 3.67 10.49
N GLY A 90 -6.68 2.96 11.63
CA GLY A 90 -7.87 2.45 12.29
C GLY A 90 -8.69 1.51 11.40
N ARG A 91 -9.88 1.95 10.98
CA ARG A 91 -10.78 1.15 10.13
C ARG A 91 -10.47 1.23 8.63
N THR A 92 -9.70 2.23 8.21
CA THR A 92 -9.26 2.39 6.81
C THR A 92 -8.23 1.32 6.48
N GLY A 93 -8.48 0.55 5.42
CA GLY A 93 -7.58 -0.50 4.98
C GLY A 93 -6.31 0.05 4.36
N ILE A 94 -5.15 -0.22 4.95
CA ILE A 94 -3.88 0.11 4.31
C ILE A 94 -3.56 -0.91 3.23
N ILE A 95 -3.29 -0.42 2.03
CA ILE A 95 -2.72 -1.21 0.95
C ILE A 95 -1.31 -0.73 0.67
N CYS A 96 -0.40 -1.67 0.46
CA CYS A 96 0.99 -1.36 0.15
C CYS A 96 1.49 -2.19 -1.03
N SER A 97 2.53 -1.71 -1.68
CA SER A 97 3.18 -2.35 -2.82
C SER A 97 4.45 -1.54 -3.04
N GLY A 98 5.56 -2.14 -2.66
CA GLY A 98 6.82 -1.42 -2.60
C GLY A 98 7.46 -1.26 -3.98
N GLY A 99 7.96 -0.06 -4.24
CA GLY A 99 9.17 0.17 -5.03
C GLY A 99 9.13 -0.13 -6.53
N GLY A 100 10.34 -0.20 -7.10
CA GLY A 100 10.56 -0.56 -8.50
C GLY A 100 10.41 -2.05 -8.74
N THR A 101 10.88 -2.48 -9.91
CA THR A 101 10.93 -3.89 -10.30
C THR A 101 11.88 -4.65 -9.38
N LEU A 102 11.42 -5.78 -8.85
CA LEU A 102 12.17 -6.67 -7.97
C LEU A 102 12.21 -8.09 -8.53
N PRO A 103 13.16 -8.92 -8.08
CA PRO A 103 13.06 -10.36 -8.26
C PRO A 103 11.72 -10.91 -7.73
N PRO A 104 11.07 -11.86 -8.44
CA PRO A 104 9.76 -12.41 -8.06
C PRO A 104 9.65 -12.84 -6.59
N ARG A 105 10.62 -13.61 -6.10
CA ARG A 105 10.63 -14.11 -4.72
C ARG A 105 10.74 -12.97 -3.70
N GLU A 106 11.58 -11.97 -3.94
CA GLU A 106 11.71 -10.81 -3.04
C GLU A 106 10.42 -9.98 -3.01
N PHE A 107 9.77 -9.82 -4.16
CA PHE A 107 8.49 -9.13 -4.26
C PHE A 107 7.38 -9.89 -3.51
N LEU A 108 7.27 -11.21 -3.71
CA LEU A 108 6.28 -12.05 -3.05
C LEU A 108 6.53 -12.16 -1.54
N GLN A 109 7.79 -12.25 -1.11
CA GLN A 109 8.16 -12.19 0.32
C GLN A 109 7.69 -10.87 0.94
N ARG A 110 7.98 -9.75 0.28
CA ARG A 110 7.53 -8.44 0.78
C ARG A 110 6.01 -8.37 0.86
N LEU A 111 5.30 -8.84 -0.16
CA LEU A 111 3.85 -8.85 -0.19
C LEU A 111 3.29 -9.68 0.96
N HIS A 112 3.84 -10.88 1.18
CA HIS A 112 3.48 -11.76 2.28
C HIS A 112 3.70 -11.08 3.63
N ASP A 113 4.87 -10.48 3.88
CA ASP A 113 5.16 -9.80 5.15
C ASP A 113 4.22 -8.61 5.39
N GLN A 114 3.83 -7.89 4.35
CA GLN A 114 2.85 -6.81 4.44
C GLN A 114 1.47 -7.32 4.89
N MET A 115 1.05 -8.51 4.44
CA MET A 115 -0.21 -9.10 4.87
C MET A 115 -0.09 -9.70 6.28
N ALA A 116 0.91 -10.57 6.48
CA ALA A 116 1.03 -11.42 7.66
C ALA A 116 1.57 -10.69 8.90
N ILE A 117 2.48 -9.73 8.72
CA ILE A 117 3.13 -9.00 9.83
C ILE A 117 2.48 -7.63 9.98
N SER A 118 2.40 -6.84 8.89
CA SER A 118 1.88 -5.47 8.99
C SER A 118 0.36 -5.42 9.17
N GLY A 119 -0.38 -6.42 8.71
CA GLY A 119 -1.85 -6.40 8.73
C GLY A 119 -2.46 -5.54 7.62
N CYS A 120 -1.75 -5.31 6.51
CA CYS A 120 -2.31 -4.64 5.34
C CYS A 120 -3.50 -5.44 4.78
N ARG A 121 -4.44 -4.72 4.14
CA ARG A 121 -5.65 -5.29 3.53
C ARG A 121 -5.56 -5.44 2.02
N GLY A 122 -4.35 -5.62 1.50
CA GLY A 122 -4.08 -5.83 0.08
C GLY A 122 -2.93 -4.98 -0.47
N ALA A 123 -2.85 -4.93 -1.79
CA ALA A 123 -1.74 -4.29 -2.51
C ALA A 123 -2.16 -3.59 -3.80
N ALA A 124 -1.35 -2.61 -4.23
CA ALA A 124 -1.54 -1.88 -5.48
C ALA A 124 -0.34 -2.06 -6.43
N THR A 125 -0.27 -3.17 -7.15
CA THR A 125 0.94 -3.56 -7.89
C THR A 125 0.89 -3.13 -9.35
N GLY A 126 1.89 -2.36 -9.79
CA GLY A 126 2.06 -1.93 -11.19
C GLY A 126 3.19 -2.68 -11.89
N ARG A 127 4.38 -2.07 -11.94
CA ARG A 127 5.53 -2.53 -12.75
C ARG A 127 5.97 -3.99 -12.50
N ASN A 128 5.83 -4.50 -11.27
CA ASN A 128 6.14 -5.90 -10.94
C ASN A 128 5.22 -6.91 -11.66
N ILE A 129 4.14 -6.45 -12.29
CA ILE A 129 3.24 -7.25 -13.14
C ILE A 129 3.45 -6.86 -14.61
N HIS A 130 3.09 -5.64 -15.00
CA HIS A 130 2.91 -5.30 -16.42
C HIS A 130 4.21 -5.09 -17.22
N GLN A 131 5.39 -5.12 -16.59
CA GLN A 131 6.68 -5.11 -17.30
C GLN A 131 7.21 -6.52 -17.62
N LYS A 132 6.48 -7.57 -17.20
CA LYS A 132 6.76 -8.96 -17.54
C LYS A 132 6.13 -9.32 -18.89
N THR A 133 6.45 -10.51 -19.40
CA THR A 133 5.66 -11.10 -20.49
C THR A 133 4.22 -11.34 -20.05
N THR A 134 3.27 -11.41 -20.99
CA THR A 134 1.85 -11.65 -20.66
C THR A 134 1.65 -12.89 -19.80
N GLU A 135 2.32 -14.00 -20.13
CA GLU A 135 2.21 -15.26 -19.38
C GLU A 135 2.73 -15.13 -17.95
N GLU A 136 3.91 -14.54 -17.77
CA GLU A 136 4.49 -14.29 -16.44
C GLU A 136 3.66 -13.27 -15.64
N ALA A 137 3.06 -12.27 -16.30
CA ALA A 137 2.21 -11.29 -15.65
C ALA A 137 0.95 -11.94 -15.09
N VAL A 138 0.29 -12.82 -15.86
CA VAL A 138 -0.87 -13.61 -15.40
C VAL A 138 -0.48 -14.48 -14.20
N ARG A 139 0.62 -15.24 -14.29
CA ARG A 139 1.08 -16.07 -13.15
C ARG A 139 1.47 -15.24 -11.93
N MET A 140 2.10 -14.08 -12.12
CA MET A 140 2.42 -13.16 -11.02
C MET A 140 1.14 -12.61 -10.36
N THR A 141 0.09 -12.31 -11.12
CA THR A 141 -1.20 -11.89 -10.53
C THR A 141 -1.86 -13.00 -9.75
N ALA A 142 -1.80 -14.25 -10.21
CA ALA A 142 -2.29 -15.43 -9.50
C ALA A 142 -1.50 -15.66 -8.20
N ALA A 143 -0.17 -15.56 -8.24
CA ALA A 143 0.68 -15.64 -7.05
C ALA A 143 0.36 -14.54 -6.02
N CYS A 144 0.12 -13.29 -6.48
CA CYS A 144 -0.33 -12.21 -5.60
C CYS A 144 -1.69 -12.50 -4.97
N HIS A 145 -2.63 -13.04 -5.75
CA HIS A 145 -3.97 -13.40 -5.27
C HIS A 145 -3.89 -14.47 -4.18
N ALA A 146 -3.09 -15.51 -4.38
CA ALA A 146 -2.89 -16.57 -3.40
C ALA A 146 -2.40 -16.01 -2.05
N ILE A 147 -1.44 -15.08 -2.06
CA ILE A 147 -0.97 -14.44 -0.81
C ILE A 147 -2.07 -13.54 -0.20
N ILE A 148 -2.65 -12.64 -0.99
CA ILE A 148 -3.54 -11.58 -0.47
C ILE A 148 -4.90 -12.12 -0.04
N CYS A 149 -5.47 -13.04 -0.80
CA CYS A 149 -6.84 -13.49 -0.63
C CYS A 149 -6.94 -14.88 0.01
N GLU A 150 -5.94 -15.74 -0.18
CA GLU A 150 -5.98 -17.14 0.27
C GLU A 150 -5.01 -17.43 1.43
N GLY A 151 -4.14 -16.48 1.78
CA GLY A 151 -3.16 -16.64 2.86
C GLY A 151 -2.04 -17.62 2.54
N ALA A 152 -1.73 -17.83 1.27
CA ALA A 152 -0.67 -18.73 0.83
C ALA A 152 0.71 -18.25 1.30
N SER A 153 1.60 -19.21 1.55
CA SER A 153 3.01 -18.97 1.81
C SER A 153 3.74 -18.46 0.58
N VAL A 154 4.94 -17.90 0.78
CA VAL A 154 5.79 -17.41 -0.32
C VAL A 154 6.21 -18.54 -1.26
N ASP A 155 6.42 -19.76 -0.74
CA ASP A 155 6.81 -20.90 -1.55
C ASP A 155 5.66 -21.41 -2.44
N GLU A 156 4.43 -21.46 -1.90
CA GLU A 156 3.24 -21.77 -2.69
C GLU A 156 2.99 -20.73 -3.79
N ALA A 157 3.12 -19.44 -3.46
CA ALA A 157 2.98 -18.36 -4.43
C ALA A 157 4.09 -18.41 -5.51
N MET A 158 5.31 -18.80 -5.13
CA MET A 158 6.40 -19.00 -6.09
C MET A 158 6.14 -20.19 -7.02
N ALA A 159 5.60 -21.31 -6.52
CA ALA A 159 5.21 -22.43 -7.36
C ALA A 159 4.18 -22.01 -8.42
N ILE A 160 3.16 -21.23 -8.02
CA ILE A 160 2.18 -20.63 -8.94
C ILE A 160 2.86 -19.74 -9.99
N TYR A 161 3.81 -18.90 -9.57
CA TYR A 161 4.54 -18.02 -10.50
C TYR A 161 5.40 -18.81 -11.51
N GLU A 162 6.03 -19.89 -11.06
CA GLU A 162 6.85 -20.79 -11.87
C GLU A 162 6.02 -21.71 -12.79
N GLY A 163 4.72 -21.85 -12.52
CA GLY A 163 3.77 -22.64 -13.30
C GLY A 163 3.68 -24.11 -12.86
N ASN A 164 4.00 -24.38 -11.59
CA ASN A 164 3.94 -25.71 -10.96
C ASN A 164 2.62 -25.94 -10.22
#